data_AF-Q3HWG6-F1
#
_entry.id   AF-Q3HWG6-F1
#
_cell.length_a   1.000
_cell.length_b   1.000
_cell.length_c   1.000
_cell.angle_alpha   90.00
_cell.angle_beta   90.00
_cell.angle_gamma   90.00
#
_symmetry.space_group_name_H-M   'P 1'
#
loop_
_entity.id
_entity.type
_entity.pdbx_description
1 polymer ?
#
loop_
_entity_poly.entity_id
_entity_poly.type
_entity_poly.pdbx_seq_one_letter_code
_entity_poly.pdbx_strand_id
1 'polypeptide(L)'
;GIKNQAGNGCEGKNFYTRSAFLSAADAYKGFGGGSVQGKREIAAFFAHVTHETGHFCYISGINKNNAYCDSSNRQWPRAAGQKYYGRGPLQISWNYNYGPAGRDIGFDGLRNPDRVAQDAVIAFKTALWFWTNNVHGVMSQGFGATIRAINGAL
;
A
#
# COMPACT_ATOMS: atom_id res chain seq x y z
N GLY A 1 -17.54 -5.11 -10.24
CA GLY A 1 -16.12 -4.64 -10.17
C GLY A 1 -15.44 -5.24 -8.95
N ILE A 2 -14.12 -5.07 -8.80
CA ILE A 2 -13.29 -5.71 -7.76
C ILE A 2 -13.93 -5.60 -6.35
N LYS A 3 -14.28 -4.38 -5.93
CA LYS A 3 -14.88 -4.08 -4.61
C LYS A 3 -16.27 -4.73 -4.38
N ASN A 4 -16.98 -5.13 -5.43
CA ASN A 4 -18.31 -5.75 -5.28
C ASN A 4 -18.23 -7.16 -4.70
N GLN A 5 -17.05 -7.80 -4.77
CA GLN A 5 -16.81 -9.10 -4.16
C GLN A 5 -16.62 -9.02 -2.63
N ALA A 6 -16.33 -7.84 -2.08
CA ALA A 6 -16.24 -7.65 -0.64
C ALA A 6 -17.63 -7.80 0.01
N GLY A 7 -17.75 -8.62 1.05
CA GLY A 7 -18.97 -8.75 1.83
C GLY A 7 -19.38 -7.43 2.52
N ASN A 8 -20.64 -7.33 2.92
CA ASN A 8 -21.17 -6.11 3.56
C ASN A 8 -20.54 -5.83 4.94
N GLY A 9 -20.03 -6.86 5.64
CA GLY A 9 -19.35 -6.71 6.94
C GLY A 9 -17.86 -6.36 6.85
N CYS A 10 -17.31 -6.18 5.64
CA CYS A 10 -15.90 -5.88 5.46
C CYS A 10 -15.57 -4.44 5.90
N GLU A 11 -14.51 -4.27 6.70
CA GLU A 11 -14.04 -2.96 7.16
C GLU A 11 -13.73 -2.01 5.99
N GLY A 12 -13.16 -2.53 4.90
CA GLY A 12 -12.80 -1.78 3.71
C GLY A 12 -13.98 -1.35 2.83
N LYS A 13 -15.20 -1.86 3.09
CA LYS A 13 -16.36 -1.68 2.21
C LYS A 13 -16.73 -0.21 2.01
N ASN A 14 -16.64 0.62 3.04
CA ASN A 14 -16.94 2.05 2.95
C ASN A 14 -15.68 2.93 2.94
N PHE A 15 -14.51 2.33 3.15
CA PHE A 15 -13.23 3.01 3.18
C PHE A 15 -12.62 3.20 1.78
N TYR A 16 -12.44 2.11 1.03
CA TYR A 16 -11.80 2.19 -0.28
C TYR A 16 -12.76 2.72 -1.33
N THR A 17 -12.49 3.90 -1.87
CA THR A 17 -13.32 4.55 -2.89
C THR A 17 -12.52 4.82 -4.16
N ARG A 18 -13.24 4.86 -5.29
CA ARG A 18 -12.64 5.24 -6.58
C ARG A 18 -12.08 6.67 -6.55
N SER A 19 -12.78 7.59 -5.88
CA SER A 19 -12.32 8.97 -5.73
C SER A 19 -11.01 9.04 -4.96
N ALA A 20 -10.88 8.32 -3.84
CA ALA A 20 -9.63 8.29 -3.07
C ALA A 20 -8.46 7.74 -3.89
N PHE A 21 -8.69 6.67 -4.67
CA PHE A 21 -7.67 6.15 -5.58
C PHE A 21 -7.24 7.20 -6.63
N LEU A 22 -8.19 7.88 -7.28
CA LEU A 22 -7.86 8.89 -8.29
C LEU A 22 -7.11 10.09 -7.68
N SER A 23 -7.55 10.59 -6.53
CA SER A 23 -6.85 11.66 -5.81
C SER A 23 -5.43 11.27 -5.41
N ALA A 24 -5.19 9.99 -5.10
CA ALA A 24 -3.85 9.48 -4.83
C ALA A 24 -3.02 9.33 -6.11
N ALA A 25 -3.60 8.75 -7.17
CA ALA A 25 -2.94 8.55 -8.47
C ALA A 25 -2.47 9.87 -9.10
N ASP A 26 -3.21 10.96 -8.87
CA ASP A 26 -2.81 12.30 -9.32
C ASP A 26 -1.46 12.77 -8.76
N ALA A 27 -1.02 12.25 -7.61
CA ALA A 27 0.27 12.57 -7.02
C ALA A 27 1.45 11.75 -7.63
N TYR A 28 1.16 10.66 -8.35
CA TYR A 28 2.16 9.73 -8.90
C TYR A 28 2.06 9.69 -10.43
N LYS A 29 2.40 10.79 -11.10
CA LYS A 29 2.17 11.01 -12.55
C LYS A 29 2.78 9.97 -13.51
N GLY A 30 3.76 9.17 -13.07
CA GLY A 30 4.33 8.07 -13.86
C GLY A 30 3.50 6.79 -13.83
N PHE A 31 2.62 6.62 -12.85
CA PHE A 31 1.80 5.42 -12.68
C PHE A 31 0.69 5.33 -13.73
N GLY A 32 0.60 4.20 -14.42
CA GLY A 32 -0.46 3.94 -15.40
C GLY A 32 -0.31 4.74 -16.70
N GLY A 33 0.88 5.27 -16.98
CA GLY A 33 1.18 6.01 -18.21
C GLY A 33 1.24 5.13 -19.48
N GLY A 34 0.85 5.69 -20.62
CA GLY A 34 0.87 5.00 -21.91
C GLY A 34 -0.35 4.08 -22.17
N SER A 35 -0.64 3.79 -23.43
CA SER A 35 -1.91 3.16 -23.82
C SER A 35 -2.05 1.70 -23.42
N VAL A 36 -1.04 0.86 -23.70
CA VAL A 36 -1.07 -0.58 -23.39
C VAL A 36 -0.32 -0.90 -22.10
N GLN A 37 0.86 -0.32 -21.91
CA GLN A 37 1.69 -0.57 -20.73
C GLN A 37 1.03 -0.03 -19.46
N GLY A 38 0.48 1.19 -19.51
CA GLY A 38 -0.27 1.77 -18.39
C GLY A 38 -1.48 0.94 -17.97
N LYS A 39 -2.23 0.37 -18.94
CA LYS A 39 -3.33 -0.55 -18.63
C LYS A 39 -2.84 -1.82 -17.94
N ARG A 40 -1.71 -2.38 -18.38
CA ARG A 40 -1.10 -3.56 -17.73
C ARG A 40 -0.62 -3.24 -16.32
N GLU A 41 -0.03 -2.07 -16.12
CA GLU A 41 0.41 -1.62 -14.80
C GLU A 41 -0.75 -1.43 -13.83
N ILE A 42 -1.81 -0.74 -14.27
CA ILE A 42 -3.03 -0.57 -13.46
C ILE A 42 -3.64 -1.94 -13.11
N ALA A 43 -3.71 -2.86 -14.09
CA ALA A 43 -4.21 -4.21 -13.86
C ALA A 43 -3.34 -4.99 -12.86
N ALA A 44 -2.01 -4.92 -12.99
CA ALA A 44 -1.08 -5.56 -12.08
C ALA A 44 -1.20 -5.01 -10.65
N PHE A 45 -1.25 -3.67 -10.50
CA PHE A 45 -1.45 -3.02 -9.22
C PHE A 45 -2.74 -3.49 -8.55
N PHE A 46 -3.87 -3.46 -9.26
CA PHE A 46 -5.14 -3.90 -8.68
C PHE A 46 -5.22 -5.40 -8.44
N ALA A 47 -4.49 -6.23 -9.18
CA ALA A 47 -4.38 -7.66 -8.90
C ALA A 47 -3.72 -7.90 -7.53
N HIS A 48 -2.59 -7.24 -7.26
CA HIS A 48 -1.92 -7.30 -5.96
C HIS A 48 -2.79 -6.73 -4.85
N VAL A 49 -3.39 -5.55 -5.06
CA VAL A 49 -4.31 -4.96 -4.08
C VAL A 49 -5.47 -5.91 -3.75
N THR A 50 -6.02 -6.59 -4.75
CA THR A 50 -7.09 -7.57 -4.55
C THR A 50 -6.63 -8.73 -3.69
N HIS A 51 -5.42 -9.26 -3.94
CA HIS A 51 -4.82 -10.32 -3.16
C HIS A 51 -4.58 -9.90 -1.70
N GLU A 52 -3.89 -8.79 -1.49
CA GLU A 52 -3.47 -8.31 -0.17
C GLU A 52 -4.63 -7.88 0.73
N THR A 53 -5.73 -7.39 0.15
CA THR A 53 -6.89 -6.89 0.93
C THR A 53 -8.09 -7.83 0.92
N GLY A 54 -8.03 -8.97 0.21
CA GLY A 54 -9.19 -9.82 -0.02
C GLY A 54 -10.33 -9.07 -0.70
N HIS A 55 -10.09 -8.55 -1.90
CA HIS A 55 -11.05 -7.75 -2.68
C HIS A 55 -11.51 -6.44 -2.01
N PHE A 56 -10.59 -5.70 -1.38
CA PHE A 56 -10.89 -4.52 -0.56
C PHE A 56 -11.71 -4.81 0.71
N CYS A 57 -11.65 -6.03 1.23
CA CYS A 57 -12.31 -6.36 2.49
C CYS A 57 -11.56 -5.78 3.70
N TYR A 58 -10.23 -5.90 3.70
CA TYR A 58 -9.37 -5.53 4.82
C TYR A 58 -8.60 -4.22 4.57
N ILE A 59 -8.58 -3.38 5.60
CA ILE A 59 -7.77 -2.17 5.74
C ILE A 59 -6.48 -2.51 6.47
N SER A 60 -6.56 -3.29 7.56
CA SER A 60 -5.40 -3.65 8.38
C SER A 60 -5.12 -5.15 8.34
N GLY A 61 -3.85 -5.53 8.44
CA GLY A 61 -3.45 -6.92 8.60
C GLY A 61 -4.11 -7.56 9.83
N ILE A 62 -4.47 -8.84 9.70
CA ILE A 62 -5.18 -9.59 10.75
C ILE A 62 -4.30 -9.76 11.99
N ASN A 63 -3.02 -10.10 11.80
CA ASN A 63 -2.07 -10.26 12.91
C ASN A 63 -1.40 -8.92 13.26
N LYS A 64 -1.88 -8.31 14.35
CA LYS A 64 -1.37 -7.03 14.88
C LYS A 64 -0.44 -7.19 16.09
N ASN A 65 0.01 -8.42 16.37
CA ASN A 65 0.81 -8.72 17.56
C ASN A 65 2.26 -8.30 17.37
N ASN A 66 2.83 -8.51 16.18
CA ASN A 66 4.17 -8.06 15.84
C ASN A 66 4.19 -6.52 15.67
N ALA A 67 5.24 -5.88 16.19
CA ALA A 67 5.45 -4.45 16.01
C ALA A 67 5.92 -4.09 14.59
N TYR A 68 6.39 -5.07 13.80
CA TYR A 68 7.00 -4.89 12.48
C TYR A 68 8.05 -3.78 12.55
N CYS A 69 9.04 -3.97 13.42
CA CYS A 69 10.06 -2.99 13.69
C CYS A 69 11.42 -3.61 13.48
N ASP A 70 12.19 -3.07 12.56
CA ASP A 70 13.63 -3.26 12.51
C ASP A 70 14.27 -2.24 13.44
N SER A 71 14.70 -2.70 14.61
CA SER A 71 15.37 -1.87 15.62
C SER A 71 16.78 -1.45 15.21
N SER A 72 17.38 -2.06 14.20
CA SER A 72 18.68 -1.68 13.66
C SER A 72 18.59 -0.44 12.76
N ASN A 73 17.41 -0.13 12.22
CA ASN A 73 17.20 1.02 11.36
C ASN A 73 17.18 2.35 12.16
N ARG A 74 18.35 3.01 12.22
CA ARG A 74 18.53 4.29 12.92
C ARG A 74 17.91 5.49 12.20
N GLN A 75 17.72 5.41 10.89
CA GLN A 75 17.14 6.50 10.09
C GLN A 75 15.63 6.63 10.34
N TRP A 76 14.95 5.50 10.51
CA TRP A 76 13.51 5.42 10.74
C TRP A 76 13.22 4.70 12.06
N PRO A 77 13.58 5.30 13.21
CA PRO A 77 13.45 4.66 14.50
C PRO A 77 11.97 4.45 14.83
N ARG A 78 11.68 3.32 15.50
CA ARG A 78 10.34 3.08 16.03
C ARG A 78 9.98 4.14 17.08
N ALA A 79 8.77 4.67 16.96
CA ALA A 79 8.15 5.46 18.02
C ALA A 79 7.57 4.55 19.12
N ALA A 80 7.67 4.99 20.38
CA ALA A 80 7.17 4.25 21.52
C ALA A 80 5.67 3.93 21.37
N GLY A 81 5.28 2.69 21.69
CA GLY A 81 3.90 2.21 21.59
C GLY A 81 3.40 1.94 20.17
N GLN A 82 4.09 2.41 19.13
CA GLN A 82 3.63 2.26 17.74
C GLN A 82 3.96 0.87 17.16
N LYS A 83 3.13 0.45 16.20
CA LYS A 83 3.27 -0.79 15.42
C LYS A 83 3.06 -0.52 13.93
N TYR A 84 3.91 -1.13 13.12
CA TYR A 84 3.97 -0.94 11.66
C TYR A 84 3.50 -2.16 10.89
N TYR A 85 2.46 -2.84 11.39
CA TYR A 85 1.81 -3.94 10.66
C TYR A 85 1.16 -3.44 9.37
N GLY A 86 0.79 -4.38 8.49
CA GLY A 86 0.20 -4.08 7.18
C GLY A 86 -1.04 -3.19 7.28
N ARG A 87 -1.06 -2.10 6.51
CA ARG A 87 -2.24 -1.24 6.32
C ARG A 87 -2.41 -0.84 4.86
N GLY A 88 -3.65 -0.61 4.45
CA GLY A 88 -4.00 -0.10 3.13
C GLY A 88 -3.87 -1.13 1.98
N PRO A 89 -3.95 -0.66 0.72
CA PRO A 89 -4.13 -1.50 -0.46
C PRO A 89 -3.01 -2.52 -0.73
N LEU A 90 -1.75 -2.18 -0.42
CA LEU A 90 -0.60 -3.08 -0.55
C LEU A 90 0.01 -3.44 0.81
N GLN A 91 -0.78 -3.34 1.89
CA GLN A 91 -0.39 -3.74 3.25
C GLN A 91 1.00 -3.22 3.66
N ILE A 92 1.24 -1.91 3.49
CA ILE A 92 2.54 -1.29 3.84
C ILE A 92 2.91 -1.66 5.28
N SER A 93 4.12 -2.20 5.44
CA SER A 93 4.59 -2.80 6.68
C SER A 93 6.01 -2.32 6.96
N TRP A 94 6.41 -2.35 8.23
CA TRP A 94 7.74 -1.96 8.75
C TRP A 94 8.03 -0.46 8.88
N ASN A 95 8.71 -0.09 9.97
CA ASN A 95 9.15 1.28 10.26
C ASN A 95 9.92 1.92 9.10
N TYR A 96 10.77 1.15 8.43
CA TYR A 96 11.57 1.63 7.31
C TYR A 96 10.78 1.89 6.03
N ASN A 97 9.51 1.46 5.94
CA ASN A 97 8.60 1.85 4.86
C ASN A 97 7.66 2.98 5.30
N TYR A 98 7.09 2.89 6.50
CA TYR A 98 6.21 3.94 7.03
C TYR A 98 6.90 5.30 7.15
N GLY A 99 8.16 5.33 7.60
CA GLY A 99 8.94 6.55 7.73
C GLY A 99 9.10 7.32 6.40
N PRO A 100 9.72 6.75 5.36
CA PRO A 100 9.92 7.44 4.10
C PRO A 100 8.61 7.66 3.33
N ALA A 101 7.62 6.76 3.41
CA ALA A 101 6.30 6.98 2.83
C ALA A 101 5.61 8.20 3.49
N GLY A 102 5.67 8.29 4.82
CA GLY A 102 5.16 9.44 5.57
C GLY A 102 5.79 10.75 5.14
N ARG A 103 7.11 10.75 4.96
CA ARG A 103 7.86 11.92 4.48
C ARG A 103 7.43 12.36 3.08
N ASP A 104 7.25 11.42 2.14
CA ASP A 104 6.82 11.71 0.77
C ASP A 104 5.38 12.25 0.71
N ILE A 105 4.49 11.64 1.50
CA ILE A 105 3.04 11.89 1.45
C ILE A 105 2.62 13.11 2.29
N GLY A 106 3.41 13.46 3.31
CA GLY A 106 3.14 14.56 4.23
C GLY A 106 2.39 14.15 5.51
N PHE A 107 2.69 12.98 6.07
CA PHE A 107 2.20 12.56 7.39
C PHE A 107 3.32 11.94 8.26
N ASP A 108 3.19 11.97 9.58
CA ASP A 108 4.16 11.31 10.48
C ASP A 108 3.91 9.80 10.49
N GLY A 109 4.55 9.07 9.57
CA GLY A 109 4.43 7.62 9.46
C GLY A 109 5.02 6.85 10.65
N LEU A 110 5.93 7.46 11.43
CA LEU A 110 6.53 6.79 12.59
C LEU A 110 5.67 6.92 13.84
N ARG A 111 5.11 8.11 14.10
CA ARG A 111 4.29 8.40 15.29
C ARG A 111 2.80 8.23 15.05
N ASN A 112 2.34 8.27 13.80
CA ASN A 112 0.93 8.09 13.44
C ASN A 112 0.75 7.12 12.25
N PRO A 113 1.23 5.86 12.34
CA PRO A 113 1.03 4.86 11.29
C PRO A 113 -0.44 4.50 11.05
N ASP A 114 -1.31 4.66 12.06
CA ASP A 114 -2.75 4.38 11.94
C ASP A 114 -3.47 5.34 10.99
N ARG A 115 -2.87 6.49 10.65
CA ARG A 115 -3.38 7.39 9.62
C ARG A 115 -3.66 6.66 8.30
N VAL A 116 -2.84 5.66 7.95
CA VAL A 116 -3.00 4.82 6.74
C VAL A 116 -4.30 4.01 6.77
N ALA A 117 -4.80 3.64 7.95
CA ALA A 117 -6.07 2.93 8.11
C ALA A 117 -7.27 3.85 8.35
N GLN A 118 -7.05 5.16 8.51
CA GLN A 118 -8.09 6.15 8.83
C GLN A 118 -8.42 7.06 7.65
N ASP A 119 -7.48 7.24 6.71
CA ASP A 119 -7.64 8.10 5.55
C ASP A 119 -7.38 7.30 4.26
N ALA A 120 -8.43 7.12 3.46
CA ALA A 120 -8.36 6.32 2.23
C ALA A 120 -7.45 6.93 1.16
N VAL A 121 -7.29 8.26 1.11
CA VAL A 121 -6.35 8.90 0.18
C VAL A 121 -4.93 8.60 0.61
N ILE A 122 -4.61 8.71 1.90
CA ILE A 122 -3.30 8.33 2.43
C ILE A 122 -3.04 6.85 2.20
N ALA A 123 -4.03 5.97 2.40
CA ALA A 123 -3.90 4.54 2.14
C ALA A 123 -3.52 4.25 0.69
N PHE A 124 -4.20 4.86 -0.28
CA PHE A 124 -3.83 4.70 -1.69
C PHE A 124 -2.48 5.34 -2.02
N LYS A 125 -2.15 6.49 -1.43
CA LYS A 125 -0.84 7.11 -1.63
C LYS A 125 0.29 6.21 -1.11
N THR A 126 0.14 5.56 0.04
CA THR A 126 1.19 4.63 0.53
C THR A 126 1.36 3.43 -0.39
N ALA A 127 0.28 2.92 -0.98
CA ALA A 127 0.35 1.84 -1.96
C ALA A 127 1.04 2.27 -3.26
N LEU A 128 0.70 3.45 -3.78
CA LEU A 128 1.33 4.00 -4.98
C LEU A 128 2.79 4.38 -4.74
N TRP A 129 3.11 4.95 -3.58
CA TRP A 129 4.49 5.18 -3.14
C TRP A 129 5.29 3.88 -3.17
N PHE A 130 4.78 2.82 -2.54
CA PHE A 130 5.47 1.53 -2.52
C PHE A 130 5.65 0.99 -3.94
N TRP A 131 4.60 1.06 -4.76
CA TRP A 131 4.62 0.61 -6.14
C TRP A 131 5.68 1.35 -6.96
N THR A 132 5.70 2.68 -6.93
CA THR A 132 6.65 3.49 -7.68
C THR A 132 8.10 3.23 -7.24
N ASN A 133 8.34 3.06 -5.95
CA ASN A 133 9.70 2.89 -5.43
C ASN A 133 10.24 1.45 -5.56
N ASN A 134 9.39 0.43 -5.59
CA ASN A 134 9.83 -0.97 -5.48
C ASN A 134 9.36 -1.87 -6.63
N VAL A 135 8.28 -1.52 -7.34
CA VAL A 135 7.61 -2.44 -8.30
C VAL A 135 7.61 -1.90 -9.72
N HIS A 136 7.41 -0.60 -9.92
CA HIS A 136 7.30 0.04 -11.23
C HIS A 136 8.48 -0.30 -12.15
N GLY A 137 9.70 -0.27 -11.61
CA GLY A 137 10.94 -0.54 -12.37
C GLY A 137 11.05 -1.96 -12.95
N VAL A 138 10.27 -2.93 -12.44
CA VAL A 138 10.28 -4.32 -12.94
C VAL A 138 9.07 -4.66 -13.82
N MET A 139 8.20 -3.70 -14.13
CA MET A 139 7.01 -3.93 -14.96
C MET A 139 7.33 -4.50 -16.35
N SER A 140 8.46 -4.12 -16.94
CA SER A 140 8.93 -4.63 -18.24
C SER A 140 9.29 -6.12 -18.22
N GLN A 141 9.56 -6.69 -17.04
CA GLN A 141 9.88 -8.10 -16.84
C GLN A 141 8.62 -8.96 -16.65
N GLY A 142 7.43 -8.36 -16.69
CA GLY A 142 6.14 -9.04 -16.58
C GLY A 142 5.61 -9.18 -15.16
N PHE A 143 4.36 -9.63 -15.04
CA PHE A 143 3.63 -9.69 -13.77
C PHE A 143 4.33 -10.54 -12.70
N GLY A 144 4.98 -11.65 -13.08
CA GLY A 144 5.74 -12.48 -12.14
C GLY A 144 6.89 -11.75 -11.44
N ALA A 145 7.52 -10.78 -12.10
CA ALA A 145 8.54 -9.95 -11.47
C ALA A 145 7.95 -9.02 -10.41
N THR A 146 6.73 -8.51 -10.63
CA THR A 146 6.01 -7.69 -9.64
C THR A 146 5.62 -8.49 -8.39
N ILE A 147 5.27 -9.78 -8.54
CA ILE A 147 5.02 -10.69 -7.40
C ILE A 147 6.29 -10.80 -6.54
N ARG A 148 7.45 -11.05 -7.16
CA ARG A 148 8.73 -11.13 -6.47
C ARG A 148 9.14 -9.81 -5.82
N ALA A 149 8.84 -8.67 -6.45
CA ALA A 149 9.16 -7.37 -5.90
C ALA A 149 8.35 -7.02 -4.64
N ILE A 150 7.13 -7.55 -4.52
CA ILE A 150 6.26 -7.30 -3.34
C ILE A 150 6.61 -8.26 -2.20
N ASN A 151 6.71 -9.56 -2.50
CA ASN A 151 6.77 -10.61 -1.47
C ASN A 151 7.87 -11.66 -1.69
N GLY A 152 8.86 -11.43 -2.57
CA GLY A 152 9.83 -12.47 -2.98
C GLY A 152 10.81 -12.96 -1.90
N ALA A 153 10.75 -12.39 -0.69
CA ALA A 153 11.52 -12.83 0.49
C ALA A 153 10.68 -13.64 1.50
N LEU A 154 9.39 -13.88 1.21
CA LEU A 154 8.51 -14.81 1.93
C LEU A 154 8.53 -16.18 1.25
#